data_AF-A0A178VI80-F1
#
_entry.id   AF-A0A178VI80-F1
#
_cell.length_a   1.000
_cell.length_b   1.000
_cell.length_c   1.000
_cell.angle_alpha   90.00
_cell.angle_beta   90.00
_cell.angle_gamma   90.00
#
_symmetry.space_group_name_H-M   'P 1'
#
loop_
_entity.id
_entity.type
_entity.pdbx_description
1 polymer ?
#
loop_
_entity_poly.entity_id
_entity_poly.type
_entity_poly.pdbx_seq_one_letter_code
_entity_poly.pdbx_strand_id
1 'polypeptide(L)'
;MYSQIPVDMVANAMVTAAAIHAGKLGSQTVYHVGSSCKNPITFEQIHDLAARYFTKNPLVGRDGSPILVSKGTILSTMAQFSFYMTIRYKLPLQMLRLIYVIYPWWDGNKYKDIDRKIKLAMRLVDLYRPYVLFKGIFDDTNTEKLRLKRKEINKEMYGLFEFDPKSIDWDDYMMTIHIPGLITYVLKK
;
A
#
# COMPACT_ATOMS: atom_id res chain seq x y z
N MET A 1 4.87 -7.77 -7.14
CA MET A 1 4.53 -8.65 -6.01
C MET A 1 4.97 -7.88 -4.79
N TYR A 2 4.07 -7.62 -3.85
CA TYR A 2 4.35 -6.74 -2.72
C TYR A 2 4.56 -7.56 -1.48
N SER A 3 5.51 -7.13 -0.64
CA SER A 3 5.56 -7.57 0.74
C SER A 3 4.65 -6.64 1.53
N GLN A 4 3.49 -7.15 1.94
CA GLN A 4 2.65 -6.53 2.96
C GLN A 4 2.57 -7.48 4.14
N ILE A 5 2.63 -6.98 5.37
CA ILE A 5 2.50 -7.82 6.54
C ILE A 5 1.77 -7.04 7.64
N PRO A 6 0.76 -7.63 8.29
CA PRO A 6 0.15 -7.01 9.46
C PRO A 6 1.18 -6.69 10.54
N VAL A 7 1.04 -5.53 11.19
CA VAL A 7 1.99 -5.03 12.19
C VAL A 7 2.10 -5.96 13.40
N ASP A 8 1.00 -6.59 13.80
CA ASP A 8 0.96 -7.57 14.88
C ASP A 8 1.85 -8.78 14.58
N MET A 9 1.90 -9.27 13.34
CA MET A 9 2.83 -10.35 12.96
C MET A 9 4.30 -9.93 13.09
N VAL A 10 4.62 -8.67 12.77
CA VAL A 10 5.97 -8.12 12.98
C VAL A 10 6.30 -8.05 14.46
N ALA A 11 5.39 -7.52 15.28
CA ALA A 11 5.57 -7.44 16.73
C ALA A 11 5.73 -8.85 17.35
N ASN A 12 4.91 -9.81 16.92
CA ASN A 12 4.98 -11.20 17.35
C ASN A 12 6.33 -11.84 17.01
N ALA A 13 6.84 -11.60 15.81
CA ALA A 13 8.16 -12.05 15.40
C ALA A 13 9.28 -11.40 16.24
N MET A 14 9.18 -10.09 16.54
CA MET A 14 10.13 -9.37 17.39
C MET A 14 10.18 -9.94 18.82
N VAL A 15 9.01 -10.14 19.44
CA VAL A 15 8.90 -10.73 20.79
C VAL A 15 9.47 -12.15 20.79
N THR A 16 9.13 -12.96 19.78
CA THR A 16 9.65 -14.32 19.65
C THR A 16 11.18 -14.35 19.48
N ALA A 17 11.73 -13.44 18.66
CA ALA A 17 13.16 -13.30 18.48
C ALA A 17 13.86 -12.91 19.79
N ALA A 18 13.31 -11.92 20.50
CA ALA A 18 13.84 -11.48 21.79
C ALA A 18 13.84 -12.62 22.81
N ALA A 19 12.74 -13.39 22.91
CA ALA A 19 12.64 -14.53 23.82
C ALA A 19 13.64 -15.64 23.49
N ILE A 20 13.79 -16.00 22.21
CA ILE A 20 14.70 -17.08 21.76
C ILE A 20 16.18 -16.70 21.96
N HIS A 21 16.50 -15.42 21.86
CA HIS A 21 17.87 -14.91 22.02
C HIS A 21 18.18 -14.34 23.39
N ALA A 22 17.22 -14.34 24.32
CA ALA A 22 17.44 -13.89 25.68
C ALA A 22 18.65 -14.61 26.31
N GLY A 23 19.61 -13.84 26.81
CA GLY A 23 20.85 -14.36 27.42
C GLY A 23 21.90 -14.89 26.44
N LYS A 24 21.66 -14.87 25.12
CA LYS A 24 22.65 -15.28 24.10
C LYS A 24 23.47 -14.08 23.65
N LEU A 25 24.78 -14.12 23.91
CA LEU A 25 25.73 -13.13 23.38
C LEU A 25 26.24 -13.55 21.99
N GLY A 26 26.40 -12.58 21.08
CA GLY A 26 27.10 -12.77 19.81
C GLY A 26 26.28 -13.29 18.61
N SER A 27 24.95 -13.44 18.71
CA SER A 27 24.13 -13.76 17.53
C SER A 27 23.75 -12.49 16.75
N GLN A 28 24.21 -12.36 15.51
CA GLN A 28 23.75 -11.35 14.54
C GLN A 28 22.86 -12.01 13.48
N THR A 29 21.70 -12.53 13.89
CA THR A 29 20.73 -13.10 12.94
C THR A 29 19.78 -12.02 12.45
N VAL A 30 19.73 -11.82 11.12
CA VAL A 30 18.74 -10.95 10.48
C VAL A 30 17.47 -11.74 10.16
N TYR A 31 16.32 -11.18 10.53
CA TYR A 31 15.00 -11.73 10.26
C TYR A 31 14.25 -10.83 9.29
N HIS A 32 13.93 -11.36 8.10
CA HIS A 32 13.00 -10.70 7.19
C HIS A 32 11.59 -11.15 7.49
N VAL A 33 10.76 -10.25 7.99
CA VAL A 33 9.35 -10.52 8.27
C VAL A 33 8.53 -9.93 7.12
N GLY A 34 7.98 -10.80 6.28
CA GLY A 34 7.26 -10.38 5.09
C GLY A 34 6.47 -11.51 4.45
N SER A 35 5.49 -11.16 3.63
CA SER A 35 4.63 -12.13 2.93
C SER A 35 5.10 -12.42 1.50
N SER A 36 6.04 -11.64 0.95
CA SER A 36 6.41 -11.68 -0.48
C SER A 36 6.83 -13.05 -1.00
N CYS A 37 7.43 -13.90 -0.17
CA CYS A 37 7.87 -15.24 -0.59
C CYS A 37 6.74 -16.29 -0.48
N LYS A 38 5.95 -16.25 0.60
CA LYS A 38 5.03 -17.33 0.97
C LYS A 38 3.55 -17.06 0.70
N ASN A 39 3.11 -15.81 0.80
CA ASN A 39 1.71 -15.41 0.63
C ASN A 39 1.60 -13.98 0.04
N PRO A 40 2.10 -13.78 -1.19
CA PRO A 40 2.14 -12.46 -1.81
C PRO A 40 0.75 -11.88 -2.07
N ILE A 41 0.69 -10.54 -2.08
CA ILE A 41 -0.43 -9.80 -2.65
C ILE A 41 0.08 -8.85 -3.73
N THR A 42 -0.69 -8.67 -4.80
CA THR A 42 -0.39 -7.70 -5.87
C THR A 42 -1.10 -6.38 -5.60
N PHE A 43 -0.56 -5.28 -6.14
CA PHE A 43 -1.23 -3.97 -6.06
C PHE A 43 -2.56 -3.96 -6.80
N GLU A 44 -2.69 -4.75 -7.85
CA GLU A 44 -3.97 -4.95 -8.54
C GLU A 44 -5.02 -5.58 -7.62
N GLN A 45 -4.65 -6.62 -6.86
CA GLN A 45 -5.54 -7.22 -5.86
C GLN A 45 -5.91 -6.22 -4.76
N ILE A 46 -4.94 -5.47 -4.22
CA ILE A 46 -5.22 -4.41 -3.22
C ILE A 46 -6.18 -3.38 -3.79
N HIS A 47 -5.96 -2.92 -5.02
CA HIS A 47 -6.81 -1.93 -5.66
C HIS A 47 -8.22 -2.47 -5.92
N ASP A 48 -8.35 -3.73 -6.36
CA ASP A 48 -9.66 -4.36 -6.52
C ASP A 48 -10.41 -4.52 -5.20
N LEU A 49 -9.72 -4.96 -4.14
CA LEU A 49 -10.27 -5.04 -2.78
C LEU A 49 -10.77 -3.69 -2.29
N ALA A 50 -9.93 -2.65 -2.40
CA ALA A 50 -10.32 -1.29 -2.02
C ALA A 50 -11.50 -0.78 -2.85
N ALA A 51 -11.49 -0.99 -4.17
CA ALA A 51 -12.57 -0.57 -5.05
C ALA A 51 -13.89 -1.27 -4.68
N ARG A 52 -13.86 -2.59 -4.44
CA ARG A 52 -15.02 -3.35 -3.98
C ARG A 52 -15.55 -2.84 -2.65
N TYR A 53 -14.67 -2.65 -1.66
CA TYR A 53 -15.06 -2.16 -0.34
C TYR A 53 -15.78 -0.81 -0.41
N PHE A 54 -15.17 0.18 -1.08
CA PHE A 54 -15.71 1.54 -1.14
C PHE A 54 -16.87 1.69 -2.13
N THR A 55 -17.03 0.78 -3.09
CA THR A 55 -18.27 0.71 -3.89
C THR A 55 -19.46 0.28 -3.02
N LYS A 56 -19.25 -0.68 -2.12
CA LYS A 56 -20.29 -1.15 -1.19
C LYS A 56 -20.52 -0.18 -0.02
N ASN A 57 -19.45 0.46 0.44
CA ASN A 57 -19.45 1.39 1.57
C ASN A 57 -18.80 2.72 1.16
N PRO A 58 -19.51 3.56 0.38
CA PRO A 58 -18.95 4.82 -0.10
C PRO A 58 -18.65 5.76 1.07
N LEU A 59 -17.48 6.41 1.01
CA LEU A 59 -17.17 7.50 1.92
C LEU A 59 -18.06 8.71 1.57
N VAL A 60 -18.41 9.50 2.58
CA VAL A 60 -19.24 10.69 2.41
C VAL A 60 -18.34 11.92 2.30
N GLY A 61 -18.55 12.71 1.25
CA GLY A 61 -17.88 13.98 1.03
C GLY A 61 -18.30 15.05 2.03
N ARG A 62 -17.59 16.19 2.03
CA ARG A 62 -17.91 17.32 2.92
C ARG A 62 -19.29 17.93 2.65
N ASP A 63 -19.82 17.73 1.45
CA ASP A 63 -21.13 18.18 1.01
C ASP A 63 -22.24 17.16 1.33
N GLY A 64 -21.92 16.05 2.00
CA GLY A 64 -22.87 14.98 2.31
C GLY A 64 -23.11 14.00 1.16
N SER A 65 -22.49 14.20 -0.01
CA SER A 65 -22.65 13.30 -1.16
C SER A 65 -21.74 12.08 -1.07
N PRO A 66 -22.17 10.89 -1.56
CA PRO A 66 -21.30 9.71 -1.60
C PRO A 66 -20.19 9.89 -2.63
N ILE A 67 -18.95 9.58 -2.24
CA ILE A 67 -17.80 9.58 -3.13
C ILE A 67 -17.88 8.33 -4.01
N LEU A 68 -18.13 8.56 -5.30
CA LEU A 68 -18.19 7.49 -6.29
C LEU A 68 -16.80 6.93 -6.57
N VAL A 69 -16.65 5.63 -6.36
CA VAL A 69 -15.40 4.92 -6.66
C VAL A 69 -15.46 4.37 -8.08
N SER A 70 -14.49 4.77 -8.89
CA SER A 70 -14.25 4.21 -10.22
C SER A 70 -13.00 3.33 -10.17
N LYS A 71 -13.04 2.17 -10.83
CA LYS A 71 -11.84 1.36 -11.04
C LYS A 71 -10.91 2.13 -12.00
N GLY A 72 -9.89 2.78 -11.45
CA GLY A 72 -8.87 3.47 -12.22
C GLY A 72 -8.04 2.53 -13.09
N THR A 73 -7.28 3.10 -14.03
CA THR A 73 -6.33 2.35 -14.84
C THR A 73 -5.04 2.09 -14.06
N ILE A 74 -4.67 0.83 -13.90
CA ILE A 74 -3.39 0.43 -13.31
C ILE A 74 -2.36 0.32 -14.44
N LEU A 75 -1.22 1.02 -14.29
CA LEU A 75 -0.15 1.02 -15.27
C LEU A 75 1.10 0.39 -14.65
N SER A 76 1.54 -0.72 -15.23
CA SER A 76 2.58 -1.59 -14.65
C SER A 76 4.01 -1.04 -14.81
N THR A 77 4.20 0.02 -15.60
CA THR A 77 5.51 0.61 -15.86
C THR A 77 5.45 2.14 -15.88
N MET A 78 6.57 2.79 -15.53
CA MET A 78 6.68 4.24 -15.62
C MET A 78 6.62 4.76 -17.07
N ALA A 79 7.01 3.95 -18.06
CA ALA A 79 6.89 4.33 -19.46
C ALA A 79 5.41 4.45 -19.86
N GLN A 80 4.60 3.43 -19.56
CA GLN A 80 3.15 3.45 -19.79
C GLN A 80 2.48 4.58 -19.00
N PHE A 81 2.85 4.76 -17.74
CA PHE A 81 2.35 5.86 -16.91
C PHE A 81 2.66 7.23 -17.51
N SER A 82 3.92 7.48 -17.88
CA SER A 82 4.35 8.75 -18.46
C SER A 82 3.63 9.05 -19.78
N PHE A 83 3.49 8.03 -20.63
CA PHE A 83 2.76 8.14 -21.89
C PHE A 83 1.29 8.49 -21.66
N TYR A 84 0.60 7.74 -20.80
CA TYR A 84 -0.79 8.00 -20.43
C TYR A 84 -0.98 9.41 -19.84
N MET A 85 -0.11 9.81 -18.90
CA MET A 85 -0.16 11.13 -18.28
C MET A 85 0.05 12.27 -19.29
N THR A 86 0.92 12.03 -20.27
CA THR A 86 1.20 13.00 -21.32
C THR A 86 -0.02 13.22 -22.20
N ILE A 87 -0.63 12.14 -22.69
CA ILE A 87 -1.81 12.23 -23.57
C ILE A 87 -3.03 12.77 -22.82
N ARG A 88 -3.33 12.22 -21.64
CA ARG A 88 -4.59 12.49 -20.96
C ARG A 88 -4.62 13.82 -20.20
N TYR A 89 -3.46 14.32 -19.76
CA TYR A 89 -3.38 15.49 -18.88
C TYR A 89 -2.43 16.57 -19.39
N LYS A 90 -1.18 16.26 -19.76
CA LYS A 90 -0.21 17.31 -20.15
C LYS A 90 -0.57 17.98 -21.48
N LEU A 91 -0.94 17.22 -22.51
CA LEU A 91 -1.31 17.78 -23.81
C LEU A 91 -2.57 18.68 -23.70
N PRO A 92 -3.70 18.24 -23.10
CA PRO A 92 -4.85 19.13 -22.88
C PRO A 92 -4.51 20.37 -22.06
N LEU A 93 -3.65 20.24 -21.04
CA LEU A 93 -3.21 21.38 -20.23
C LEU A 93 -2.39 22.38 -21.06
N GLN A 94 -1.52 21.91 -21.96
CA GLN A 94 -0.77 22.77 -22.88
C GLN A 94 -1.71 23.50 -23.86
N MET A 95 -2.72 22.82 -24.39
CA MET A 95 -3.75 23.46 -25.23
C MET A 95 -4.53 24.52 -24.44
N LEU A 96 -4.90 24.22 -23.20
CA LEU A 96 -5.55 25.18 -22.31
C LEU A 96 -4.67 26.42 -22.05
N ARG A 97 -3.34 26.23 -21.91
CA ARG A 97 -2.38 27.33 -21.78
C ARG A 97 -2.38 28.24 -23.02
N LEU A 98 -2.41 27.66 -24.22
CA LEU A 98 -2.45 28.43 -25.46
C LEU A 98 -3.73 29.25 -25.58
N ILE A 99 -4.88 28.64 -25.27
CA ILE A 99 -6.18 29.34 -25.24
C ILE A 99 -6.13 30.51 -24.27
N TYR A 100 -5.55 30.32 -23.07
CA TYR A 100 -5.36 31.41 -22.10
C TYR A 100 -4.50 32.57 -22.64
N VAL A 101 -3.40 32.27 -23.33
CA VAL A 101 -2.54 33.32 -23.92
C VAL A 101 -3.29 34.10 -25.00
N ILE A 102 -4.17 33.45 -25.76
CA ILE A 102 -4.95 34.06 -26.84
C ILE A 102 -6.17 34.84 -26.28
N TYR A 103 -6.74 34.39 -25.17
CA TYR A 103 -7.96 34.96 -24.57
C TYR A 103 -7.74 35.34 -23.08
N PRO A 104 -7.03 36.46 -22.78
CA PRO A 104 -6.63 36.82 -21.42
C PRO A 104 -7.78 37.17 -20.47
N TRP A 105 -8.97 37.44 -21.00
CA TRP A 105 -10.20 37.71 -20.23
C TRP A 105 -10.84 36.45 -19.61
N TRP A 106 -10.34 35.25 -19.96
CA TRP A 106 -10.78 33.99 -19.38
C TRP A 106 -10.04 33.73 -18.07
N ASP A 107 -10.77 33.49 -16.98
CA ASP A 107 -10.23 33.27 -15.63
C ASP A 107 -9.09 32.23 -15.59
N GLY A 108 -7.86 32.74 -15.38
CA GLY A 108 -6.62 31.96 -15.36
C GLY A 108 -6.37 31.15 -14.08
N ASN A 109 -7.25 31.24 -13.07
CA ASN A 109 -7.08 30.52 -11.82
C ASN A 109 -7.21 28.99 -12.01
N LYS A 110 -8.10 28.56 -12.92
CA LYS A 110 -8.34 27.13 -13.23
C LYS A 110 -7.11 26.44 -13.83
N TYR A 111 -6.39 27.08 -14.75
CA TYR A 111 -5.17 26.52 -15.34
C TYR A 111 -4.10 26.27 -14.27
N LYS A 112 -3.81 27.29 -13.46
CA LYS A 112 -2.78 27.22 -12.40
C LYS A 112 -3.10 26.13 -11.38
N ASP A 113 -4.37 26.00 -10.99
CA ASP A 113 -4.78 24.96 -10.04
C ASP A 113 -4.64 23.54 -10.63
N ILE A 114 -5.04 23.32 -11.89
CA ILE A 114 -4.87 22.02 -12.56
C ILE A 114 -3.39 21.67 -12.72
N ASP A 115 -2.56 22.61 -13.18
CA ASP A 115 -1.11 22.42 -13.32
C ASP A 115 -0.46 22.05 -11.98
N ARG A 116 -0.82 22.76 -10.90
CA ARG A 116 -0.35 22.47 -9.54
C ARG A 116 -0.74 21.05 -9.09
N LYS A 117 -2.00 20.65 -9.33
CA LYS A 117 -2.49 19.30 -8.98
C LYS A 117 -1.75 18.20 -9.74
N ILE A 118 -1.53 18.38 -11.05
CA ILE A 118 -0.76 17.42 -11.87
C ILE A 118 0.69 17.33 -11.37
N LYS A 119 1.35 18.46 -11.10
CA LYS A 119 2.72 18.47 -10.56
C LYS A 119 2.81 17.77 -9.21
N LEU A 120 1.83 17.99 -8.32
CA LEU A 120 1.77 17.29 -7.04
C LEU A 120 1.62 15.78 -7.24
N ALA A 121 0.72 15.35 -8.13
CA ALA A 121 0.52 13.93 -8.45
C ALA A 121 1.80 13.29 -9.00
N MET A 122 2.50 13.96 -9.92
CA MET A 122 3.78 13.47 -10.46
C MET A 122 4.84 13.30 -9.36
N ARG A 123 4.97 14.27 -8.45
CA ARG A 123 5.90 14.18 -7.31
C ARG A 123 5.58 12.99 -6.40
N LEU A 124 4.30 12.74 -6.13
CA LEU A 124 3.87 11.58 -5.36
C LEU A 124 4.23 10.28 -6.08
N VAL A 125 4.03 10.21 -7.39
CA VAL A 125 4.41 9.03 -8.17
C VAL A 125 5.92 8.80 -8.12
N ASP A 126 6.74 9.85 -8.27
CA ASP A 126 8.19 9.73 -8.16
C ASP A 126 8.63 9.25 -6.78
N LEU A 127 7.99 9.74 -5.71
CA LEU A 127 8.25 9.34 -4.33
C LEU A 127 7.88 7.87 -4.06
N TYR A 128 6.72 7.44 -4.55
CA TYR A 128 6.20 6.09 -4.28
C TYR A 128 6.64 5.04 -5.30
N ARG A 129 7.19 5.46 -6.45
CA ARG A 129 7.73 4.58 -7.50
C ARG A 129 8.58 3.42 -6.96
N PRO A 130 9.60 3.64 -6.10
CA PRO A 130 10.45 2.54 -5.64
C PRO A 130 9.70 1.50 -4.80
N TYR A 131 8.57 1.87 -4.19
CA TYR A 131 7.73 0.95 -3.39
C TYR A 131 6.72 0.21 -4.26
N VAL A 132 6.09 0.91 -5.20
CA VAL A 132 5.08 0.36 -6.12
C VAL A 132 5.72 -0.56 -7.17
N LEU A 133 6.87 -0.18 -7.70
CA LEU A 133 7.52 -0.96 -8.77
C LEU A 133 8.61 -1.91 -8.24
N PHE A 134 8.71 -2.09 -6.93
CA PHE A 134 9.62 -3.07 -6.36
C PHE A 134 9.21 -4.48 -6.77
N LYS A 135 10.16 -5.24 -7.31
CA LYS A 135 9.96 -6.63 -7.72
C LYS A 135 10.79 -7.62 -6.89
N GLY A 136 11.54 -7.13 -5.90
CA GLY A 136 12.34 -7.99 -5.04
C GLY A 136 11.47 -8.85 -4.14
N ILE A 137 11.90 -10.09 -3.95
CA ILE A 137 11.33 -11.02 -2.98
C ILE A 137 12.35 -11.16 -1.86
N PHE A 138 11.92 -10.94 -0.62
CA PHE A 138 12.77 -11.12 0.55
C PHE A 138 12.74 -12.59 1.00
N ASP A 139 13.91 -13.18 1.16
CA ASP A 139 14.06 -14.51 1.73
C ASP A 139 13.76 -14.47 3.24
N ASP A 140 12.75 -15.23 3.65
CA ASP A 140 12.27 -15.31 5.03
C ASP A 140 12.73 -16.60 5.74
N THR A 141 13.73 -17.31 5.20
CA THR A 141 14.25 -18.57 5.74
C THR A 141 14.61 -18.49 7.23
N ASN A 142 15.27 -17.41 7.68
CA ASN A 142 15.61 -17.24 9.10
C ASN A 142 14.37 -17.06 9.97
N THR A 143 13.38 -16.33 9.48
CA THR A 143 12.09 -16.09 10.17
C THR A 143 11.29 -17.39 10.26
N GLU A 144 11.35 -18.24 9.23
CA GLU A 144 10.75 -19.57 9.27
C GLU A 144 11.42 -20.47 10.32
N LYS A 145 12.75 -20.49 10.35
CA LYS A 145 13.50 -21.21 11.38
C LYS A 145 13.16 -20.71 12.78
N LEU A 146 13.01 -19.39 12.96
CA LEU A 146 12.58 -18.80 14.22
C LEU A 146 11.18 -19.30 14.63
N ARG A 147 10.24 -19.30 13.69
CA ARG A 147 8.86 -19.76 13.90
C ARG A 147 8.78 -21.23 14.27
N LEU A 148 9.61 -22.09 13.66
CA LEU A 148 9.69 -23.52 13.97
C LEU A 148 10.32 -23.75 15.36
N LYS A 149 11.43 -23.07 15.68
CA LYS A 149 12.06 -23.14 17.01
C LYS A 149 11.11 -22.73 18.13
N ARG A 150 10.27 -21.71 17.90
CA ARG A 150 9.22 -21.32 18.86
C ARG A 150 8.31 -22.51 19.21
N LYS A 151 7.88 -23.29 18.22
CA LYS A 151 6.99 -24.46 18.41
C LYS A 151 7.66 -25.58 19.21
N GLU A 152 8.99 -25.68 19.15
CA GLU A 152 9.78 -26.68 19.88
C GLU A 152 10.04 -26.28 21.34
N ILE A 153 10.31 -25.00 21.59
CA ILE A 153 10.76 -24.51 22.92
C ILE A 153 9.62 -24.41 23.93
N ASN A 154 8.42 -23.98 23.51
CA ASN A 154 7.34 -23.78 24.46
C ASN A 154 5.97 -24.17 23.87
N LYS A 155 5.45 -25.33 24.30
CA LYS A 155 4.11 -25.82 23.95
C LYS A 155 2.96 -24.95 24.51
N GLU A 156 3.21 -24.10 25.49
CA GLU A 156 2.21 -23.14 26.01
C GLU A 156 2.13 -21.87 25.15
N MET A 157 3.19 -21.55 24.40
CA MET A 157 3.16 -20.50 23.38
C MET A 157 2.52 -20.97 22.07
N TYR A 158 2.03 -22.21 21.98
CA TYR A 158 1.32 -22.70 20.82
C TYR A 158 0.03 -21.91 20.63
N GLY A 159 -0.07 -21.15 19.53
CA GLY A 159 -1.19 -20.26 19.23
C GLY A 159 -1.02 -18.82 19.73
N LEU A 160 -0.03 -18.53 20.58
CA LEU A 160 0.32 -17.17 20.99
C LEU A 160 1.44 -16.61 20.11
N PHE A 161 1.36 -15.31 19.80
CA PHE A 161 2.33 -14.60 18.95
C PHE A 161 2.53 -15.28 17.59
N GLU A 162 1.46 -15.62 16.87
CA GLU A 162 1.56 -16.20 15.53
C GLU A 162 1.98 -15.15 14.49
N PHE A 163 2.82 -15.55 13.54
CA PHE A 163 3.32 -14.68 12.47
C PHE A 163 3.59 -15.43 11.16
N ASP A 164 2.91 -16.56 10.93
CA ASP A 164 2.96 -17.25 9.64
C ASP A 164 2.20 -16.45 8.56
N PRO A 165 2.87 -15.86 7.56
CA PRO A 165 2.19 -15.08 6.53
C PRO A 165 1.18 -15.91 5.72
N LYS A 166 1.27 -17.24 5.71
CA LYS A 166 0.30 -18.12 5.03
C LYS A 166 -1.08 -18.15 5.69
N SER A 167 -1.19 -17.72 6.95
CA SER A 167 -2.49 -17.65 7.62
C SER A 167 -3.30 -16.41 7.26
N ILE A 168 -2.71 -15.46 6.52
CA ILE A 168 -3.39 -14.24 6.10
C ILE A 168 -4.35 -14.56 4.96
N ASP A 169 -5.65 -14.44 5.23
CA ASP A 169 -6.65 -14.25 4.18
C ASP A 169 -6.67 -12.77 3.80
N TRP A 170 -6.13 -12.44 2.63
CA TRP A 170 -6.02 -11.05 2.18
C TRP A 170 -7.37 -10.39 1.91
N ASP A 171 -8.39 -11.14 1.48
CA ASP A 171 -9.71 -10.57 1.21
C ASP A 171 -10.38 -10.20 2.53
N ASP A 172 -10.43 -11.14 3.47
CA ASP A 172 -10.96 -10.89 4.81
C ASP A 172 -10.17 -9.78 5.53
N TYR A 173 -8.84 -9.91 5.63
CA TYR A 173 -8.01 -8.91 6.31
C TYR A 173 -8.24 -7.50 5.77
N MET A 174 -8.31 -7.32 4.45
CA MET A 174 -8.52 -6.00 3.87
C MET A 174 -9.94 -5.47 4.12
N MET A 175 -10.95 -6.34 3.98
CA MET A 175 -12.37 -5.97 4.06
C MET A 175 -12.87 -5.75 5.48
N THR A 176 -12.37 -6.51 6.44
CA THR A 176 -12.92 -6.55 7.81
C THR A 176 -12.01 -5.87 8.83
N ILE A 177 -10.70 -5.81 8.57
CA ILE A 177 -9.71 -5.27 9.52
C ILE A 177 -9.07 -3.98 8.98
N HIS A 178 -8.35 -4.05 7.86
CA HIS A 178 -7.47 -2.97 7.41
C HIS A 178 -8.24 -1.71 6.99
N ILE A 179 -9.15 -1.82 6.02
CA ILE A 179 -9.89 -0.65 5.51
C ILE A 179 -10.81 -0.04 6.59
N PRO A 180 -11.63 -0.83 7.32
CA PRO A 180 -12.43 -0.30 8.43
C PRO A 180 -11.59 0.37 9.51
N GLY A 181 -10.43 -0.21 9.85
CA GLY A 181 -9.49 0.35 10.81
C GLY A 181 -8.94 1.71 10.36
N LEU A 182 -8.54 1.85 9.08
CA LEU A 182 -8.12 3.14 8.51
C LEU A 182 -9.23 4.19 8.62
N ILE A 183 -10.47 3.82 8.28
CA ILE A 183 -11.61 4.74 8.35
C ILE A 183 -11.87 5.17 9.80
N THR A 184 -11.75 4.25 10.75
CA THR A 184 -12.08 4.51 12.16
C THR A 184 -11.00 5.32 12.87
N TYR A 185 -9.72 5.02 12.64
CA TYR A 185 -8.62 5.54 13.44
C TYR A 185 -7.75 6.59 12.71
N VAL A 186 -7.76 6.63 11.38
CA VAL A 186 -6.91 7.53 10.59
C VAL A 186 -7.72 8.63 9.93
N LEU A 187 -8.86 8.30 9.31
CA LEU A 187 -9.74 9.29 8.72
C LEU A 187 -10.52 9.98 9.84
N LYS A 188 -10.13 11.22 10.17
CA LYS A 188 -10.97 12.09 11.00
C LYS A 188 -12.26 12.36 10.24
N LYS A 189 -13.40 12.05 10.86
CA LYS A 189 -14.70 12.58 10.46
C LYS A 189 -14.74 14.09 10.67
#